data_AF-A0A951UAS5-F1
#
_entry.id   AF-A0A951UAS5-F1
#
_cell.length_a   1.000
_cell.length_b   1.000
_cell.length_c   1.000
_cell.angle_alpha   90.00
_cell.angle_beta   90.00
_cell.angle_gamma   90.00
#
_symmetry.space_group_name_H-M   'P 1'
#
loop_
_entity.id
_entity.type
_entity.pdbx_description
1 polymer ?
#
loop_
_entity_poly.entity_id
_entity_poly.type
_entity_poly.pdbx_seq_one_letter_code
_entity_poly.pdbx_strand_id
1 'polypeptide(L)'
;MVRSYRVLTDRVVPTTEEEKRAWAERIFQRQPALLELPLILVPEYFFQRYEEFFQESPIVIAALNEWMAKATLDDLRLSIERPWIPTSEIYIPDTPIGRRFFNIANAFGEIIPSLNIIPKNQNQAYWLKTEHYYWQARGVLLAYKLFGVIPNPIEEQGVLGRYLPKNLIEDLDLLTNMDVAQLRLLVMGERHIKKWTVKKKIPYPFNNALELFREIQKQNFLVLWQLGPMNSEPYWLSKAQQKDNISARIRLLEKTKWLPGNSLRPPYPQMKKDYLKYLKNAGWEDKWLLPLRKLYDKEQLGEKQLSRRFSDYIKTLKAGKELHVSTFEWRGGQPYKKRASNKVERVEGVIDPLGYILWLWA
;
A
#
# COMPACT_ATOMS: atom_id res chain seq x y z
N MET A 1 25.17 -24.27 10.20
CA MET A 1 25.80 -25.19 9.22
C MET A 1 26.25 -24.35 8.03
N VAL A 2 27.50 -23.89 8.07
CA VAL A 2 28.08 -22.96 7.08
C VAL A 2 28.54 -23.79 5.89
N ARG A 3 27.83 -23.73 4.76
CA ARG A 3 28.31 -24.32 3.51
C ARG A 3 29.37 -23.40 2.92
N SER A 4 30.60 -23.88 2.88
CA SER A 4 31.70 -23.23 2.17
C SER A 4 31.39 -23.20 0.66
N TYR A 5 31.26 -22.00 0.09
CA TYR A 5 31.16 -21.84 -1.36
C TYR A 5 32.55 -22.09 -1.96
N ARG A 6 32.68 -23.20 -2.71
CA ARG A 6 33.82 -23.42 -3.61
C ARG A 6 33.77 -22.31 -4.67
N VAL A 7 34.75 -21.41 -4.62
CA VAL A 7 35.01 -20.44 -5.68
C VAL A 7 35.54 -21.22 -6.88
N LEU A 8 34.71 -21.37 -7.91
CA LEU A 8 35.21 -21.74 -9.23
C LEU A 8 35.99 -20.54 -9.78
N THR A 9 37.29 -20.75 -9.87
CA THR A 9 38.30 -19.91 -10.50
C THR A 9 38.18 -20.06 -12.01
N ASP A 10 37.48 -19.11 -12.63
CA ASP A 10 37.73 -18.56 -13.96
C ASP A 10 36.81 -17.33 -14.06
N ARG A 11 37.16 -16.27 -13.31
CA ARG A 11 36.34 -15.05 -13.19
C ARG A 11 36.89 -13.99 -14.13
N VAL A 12 36.22 -13.80 -15.26
CA VAL A 12 36.17 -12.48 -15.89
C VAL A 12 35.67 -11.53 -14.79
N VAL A 13 36.55 -10.66 -14.30
CA VAL A 13 36.16 -9.61 -13.36
C VAL A 13 35.31 -8.63 -14.18
N PRO A 14 34.01 -8.47 -13.91
CA PRO A 14 33.18 -7.54 -14.66
C PRO A 14 33.75 -6.12 -14.53
N THR A 15 34.00 -5.48 -15.67
CA THR A 15 34.66 -4.18 -15.77
C THR A 15 33.64 -3.04 -15.89
N THR A 16 32.47 -3.30 -16.47
CA THR A 16 31.37 -2.33 -16.57
C THR A 16 30.27 -2.56 -15.53
N GLU A 17 29.44 -1.56 -15.24
CA GLU A 17 28.31 -1.70 -14.31
C GLU A 17 27.25 -2.70 -14.81
N GLU A 18 27.06 -2.77 -16.13
CA GLU A 18 26.18 -3.76 -16.78
C GLU A 18 26.72 -5.18 -16.62
N GLU A 19 28.03 -5.38 -16.80
CA GLU A 19 28.68 -6.67 -16.56
C GLU A 19 28.59 -7.06 -15.08
N LYS A 20 28.75 -6.10 -14.15
CA LYS A 20 28.63 -6.35 -12.70
C LYS A 20 27.21 -6.77 -12.33
N ARG A 21 26.20 -6.10 -12.89
CA ARG A 21 24.79 -6.44 -12.69
C ARG A 21 24.48 -7.82 -13.25
N ALA A 22 24.84 -8.10 -14.51
CA ALA A 22 24.61 -9.39 -15.14
C ALA A 22 25.34 -10.53 -14.40
N TRP A 23 26.55 -10.28 -13.90
CA TRP A 23 27.29 -11.21 -13.05
C TRP A 23 26.57 -11.45 -11.71
N ALA A 24 26.08 -10.40 -11.06
CA ALA A 24 25.34 -10.50 -9.81
C ALA A 24 24.03 -11.28 -10.00
N GLU A 25 23.26 -10.99 -11.05
CA GLU A 25 22.02 -11.70 -11.39
C GLU A 25 22.24 -13.19 -11.71
N ARG A 26 23.41 -13.57 -12.24
CA ARG A 26 23.79 -14.97 -12.46
C ARG A 26 24.15 -15.72 -11.17
N ILE A 27 24.75 -15.02 -10.21
CA ILE A 27 25.29 -15.64 -8.99
C ILE A 27 24.28 -15.64 -7.86
N PHE A 28 23.52 -14.56 -7.73
CA PHE A 28 22.55 -14.37 -6.66
C PHE A 28 21.16 -14.70 -7.18
N GLN A 29 20.50 -15.65 -6.52
CA GLN A 29 19.11 -15.96 -6.82
C GLN A 29 18.23 -14.78 -6.36
N ARG A 30 17.52 -14.18 -7.31
CA ARG A 30 16.50 -13.16 -7.05
C ARG A 30 15.50 -13.68 -6.01
N GLN A 31 15.44 -13.00 -4.87
CA GLN A 31 14.45 -13.30 -3.85
C GLN A 31 13.10 -12.66 -4.23
N PRO A 32 11.96 -13.32 -3.92
CA PRO A 32 10.66 -12.68 -4.04
C PRO A 32 10.59 -11.46 -3.12
N ALA A 33 10.54 -10.27 -3.72
CA ALA A 33 10.63 -8.99 -3.01
C ALA A 33 9.93 -7.88 -3.78
N LEU A 34 9.51 -6.86 -3.03
CA LEU A 34 9.00 -5.61 -3.57
C LEU A 34 10.12 -4.81 -4.26
N LEU A 35 9.76 -4.02 -5.27
CA LEU A 35 10.68 -3.29 -6.13
C LEU A 35 10.00 -2.04 -6.71
N GLU A 36 10.78 -1.15 -7.34
CA GLU A 36 10.24 0.02 -8.04
C GLU A 36 9.43 -0.41 -9.28
N LEU A 37 8.29 0.23 -9.50
CA LEU A 37 7.43 -0.03 -10.66
C LEU A 37 7.31 1.20 -11.56
N PRO A 38 8.33 1.51 -12.39
CA PRO A 38 8.25 2.63 -13.34
C PRO A 38 7.02 2.51 -14.23
N LEU A 39 6.16 3.52 -14.18
CA LEU A 39 4.99 3.64 -15.06
C LEU A 39 5.40 4.41 -16.30
N ILE A 40 5.21 3.83 -17.48
CA ILE A 40 5.66 4.45 -18.73
C ILE A 40 4.49 4.51 -19.70
N LEU A 41 4.07 5.73 -20.05
CA LEU A 41 3.11 5.94 -21.13
C LEU A 41 3.83 5.75 -22.47
N VAL A 42 3.36 4.81 -23.28
CA VAL A 42 3.91 4.54 -24.62
C VAL A 42 2.81 4.70 -25.67
N PRO A 43 3.13 5.23 -26.86
CA PRO A 43 2.13 5.37 -27.92
C PRO A 43 1.46 4.04 -28.25
N GLU A 44 0.14 4.06 -28.49
CA GLU A 44 -0.67 2.85 -28.64
C GLU A 44 -0.15 1.91 -29.74
N TYR A 45 0.40 2.45 -30.83
CA TYR A 45 0.95 1.66 -31.92
C TYR A 45 2.15 0.78 -31.52
N PHE A 46 2.83 1.07 -30.40
CA PHE A 46 3.90 0.20 -29.92
C PHE A 46 3.38 -1.12 -29.35
N PHE A 47 2.15 -1.17 -28.82
CA PHE A 47 1.56 -2.43 -28.34
C PHE A 47 1.20 -3.40 -29.47
N GLN A 48 1.30 -2.97 -30.72
CA GLN A 48 1.19 -3.82 -31.90
C GLN A 48 2.53 -4.43 -32.31
N ARG A 49 3.64 -4.01 -31.69
CA ARG A 49 5.01 -4.50 -31.92
C ARG A 49 5.46 -5.37 -30.75
N TYR A 50 6.51 -6.18 -30.96
CA TYR A 50 7.09 -7.01 -29.91
C TYR A 50 7.69 -6.17 -28.77
N GLU A 51 7.60 -6.66 -27.53
CA GLU A 51 8.04 -5.95 -26.31
C GLU A 51 9.53 -5.54 -26.35
N GLU A 52 10.36 -6.28 -27.09
CA GLU A 52 11.80 -6.03 -27.23
C GLU A 52 12.09 -4.63 -27.82
N PHE A 53 11.16 -4.05 -28.58
CA PHE A 53 11.31 -2.69 -29.14
C PHE A 53 11.05 -1.57 -28.13
N PHE A 54 10.48 -1.86 -26.96
CA PHE A 54 10.24 -0.84 -25.95
C PHE A 54 11.56 -0.32 -25.36
N GLN A 55 12.52 -1.21 -25.11
CA GLN A 55 13.75 -0.86 -24.39
C GLN A 55 14.69 0.05 -25.20
N GLU A 56 14.58 0.02 -26.53
CA GLU A 56 15.35 0.89 -27.42
C GLU A 56 14.63 2.22 -27.76
N SER A 57 13.36 2.35 -27.34
CA SER A 57 12.56 3.54 -27.65
C SER A 57 13.07 4.76 -26.87
N PRO A 58 13.42 5.89 -27.54
CA PRO A 58 13.88 7.09 -26.85
C PRO A 58 12.87 7.62 -25.83
N ILE A 59 11.56 7.43 -26.07
CA ILE A 59 10.49 7.83 -25.14
C ILE A 59 10.54 7.00 -23.85
N VAL A 60 10.75 5.69 -23.99
CA VAL A 60 10.85 4.76 -22.86
C VAL A 60 12.12 5.04 -22.06
N ILE A 61 13.27 5.19 -22.75
CA ILE A 61 14.56 5.49 -22.11
C ILE A 61 14.47 6.81 -21.33
N ALA A 62 13.89 7.86 -21.91
CA ALA A 62 13.73 9.15 -21.23
C ALA A 62 12.84 9.04 -19.97
N ALA A 63 11.70 8.35 -20.07
CA ALA A 63 10.79 8.14 -18.95
C ALA A 63 11.44 7.30 -17.84
N LEU A 64 12.18 6.26 -18.20
CA LEU A 64 12.90 5.43 -17.24
C LEU A 64 14.01 6.23 -16.55
N ASN A 65 14.80 7.01 -17.29
CA ASN A 65 15.85 7.86 -16.71
C ASN A 65 15.28 8.88 -15.72
N GLU A 66 14.14 9.51 -16.04
CA GLU A 66 13.45 10.42 -15.11
C GLU A 66 13.00 9.69 -13.84
N TRP A 67 12.42 8.50 -13.97
CA TRP A 67 12.00 7.68 -12.84
C TRP A 67 13.18 7.28 -11.96
N MET A 68 14.26 6.80 -12.57
CA MET A 68 15.47 6.37 -11.86
C MET A 68 16.12 7.53 -11.12
N ALA A 69 16.18 8.72 -11.72
CA ALA A 69 16.66 9.91 -11.03
C ALA A 69 15.82 10.23 -9.77
N LYS A 70 14.49 10.13 -9.86
CA LYS A 70 13.59 10.30 -8.70
C LYS A 70 13.82 9.23 -7.64
N ALA A 71 13.96 7.96 -8.04
CA ALA A 71 14.21 6.85 -7.12
C ALA A 71 15.55 6.99 -6.39
N THR A 72 16.61 7.45 -7.08
CA THR A 72 17.91 7.76 -6.47
C THR A 72 17.82 8.92 -5.48
N LEU A 73 17.08 9.99 -5.81
CA LEU A 73 16.85 11.09 -4.87
C LEU A 73 16.09 10.65 -3.62
N ASP A 74 15.11 9.76 -3.77
CA ASP A 74 14.38 9.18 -2.63
C ASP A 74 15.28 8.30 -1.76
N ASP A 75 16.16 7.49 -2.35
CA ASP A 75 17.14 6.68 -1.61
C ASP A 75 18.13 7.57 -0.85
N LEU A 76 18.65 8.63 -1.48
CA LEU A 76 19.52 9.61 -0.83
C LEU A 76 18.82 10.27 0.37
N ARG A 77 17.56 10.68 0.20
CA ARG A 77 16.74 11.26 1.28
C ARG A 77 16.53 10.30 2.45
N LEU A 78 16.46 9.01 2.18
CA LEU A 78 16.28 7.95 3.17
C LEU A 78 17.60 7.37 3.68
N SER A 79 18.75 7.87 3.20
CA SER A 79 20.08 7.31 3.49
C SER A 79 20.17 5.81 3.17
N ILE A 80 19.59 5.38 2.05
CA ILE A 80 19.63 4.01 1.56
C ILE A 80 20.76 3.89 0.54
N GLU A 81 21.78 3.09 0.86
CA GLU A 81 22.90 2.83 -0.04
C GLU A 81 22.75 1.45 -0.68
N ARG A 82 22.58 1.39 -2.00
CA ARG A 82 22.49 0.13 -2.74
C ARG A 82 23.19 0.22 -4.09
N PRO A 83 23.73 -0.90 -4.59
CA PRO A 83 24.44 -0.92 -5.87
C PRO A 83 23.49 -0.67 -7.05
N TRP A 84 22.28 -1.22 -6.96
CA TRP A 84 21.25 -1.10 -8.00
C TRP A 84 19.88 -0.84 -7.36
N ILE A 85 19.01 -0.16 -8.09
CA ILE A 85 17.60 -0.01 -7.72
C ILE A 85 16.82 -1.09 -8.47
N PRO A 86 16.29 -2.11 -7.79
CA PRO A 86 15.49 -3.14 -8.45
C PRO A 86 14.21 -2.52 -9.01
N THR A 87 13.96 -2.74 -10.30
CA THR A 87 12.81 -2.19 -11.01
C THR A 87 12.12 -3.24 -11.88
N SER A 88 10.85 -2.99 -12.20
CA SER A 88 10.15 -3.64 -13.30
C SER A 88 9.22 -2.65 -13.96
N GLU A 89 9.46 -2.42 -15.25
CA GLU A 89 8.70 -1.46 -16.05
C GLU A 89 7.26 -1.92 -16.27
N ILE A 90 6.34 -0.95 -16.30
CA ILE A 90 4.94 -1.14 -16.64
C ILE A 90 4.60 -0.20 -17.78
N TYR A 91 4.46 -0.76 -18.98
CA TYR A 91 4.05 -0.02 -20.16
C TYR A 91 2.53 0.16 -20.18
N ILE A 92 2.08 1.40 -20.42
CA ILE A 92 0.68 1.78 -20.44
C ILE A 92 0.40 2.48 -21.78
N PRO A 93 -0.63 2.08 -22.54
CA PRO A 93 -1.00 2.75 -23.79
C PRO A 93 -1.41 4.18 -23.53
N ASP A 94 -0.81 5.10 -24.30
CA ASP A 94 -1.11 6.53 -24.23
C ASP A 94 -2.45 6.86 -24.89
N THR A 95 -3.52 6.39 -24.27
CA THR A 95 -4.93 6.65 -24.61
C THR A 95 -5.61 7.39 -23.47
N PRO A 96 -6.82 7.96 -23.66
CA PRO A 96 -7.55 8.60 -22.55
C PRO A 96 -7.78 7.68 -21.34
N ILE A 97 -8.00 6.38 -21.56
CA ILE A 97 -8.17 5.40 -20.48
C ILE A 97 -6.80 5.05 -19.86
N GLY A 98 -5.76 4.87 -20.66
CA GLY A 98 -4.41 4.62 -20.15
C GLY A 98 -3.84 5.78 -19.33
N ARG A 99 -4.11 7.03 -19.72
CA ARG A 99 -3.77 8.21 -18.89
C ARG A 99 -4.51 8.21 -17.55
N ARG A 100 -5.77 7.76 -17.50
CA ARG A 100 -6.51 7.61 -16.23
C ARG A 100 -5.93 6.50 -15.35
N PHE A 101 -5.54 5.38 -15.97
CA PHE A 101 -4.80 4.31 -15.29
C PHE A 101 -3.51 4.87 -14.67
N PHE A 102 -2.68 5.52 -15.49
CA PHE A 102 -1.40 6.09 -15.07
C PHE A 102 -1.59 7.07 -13.91
N ASN A 103 -2.55 8.00 -14.03
CA ASN A 103 -2.79 9.01 -13.00
C ASN A 103 -3.19 8.40 -11.65
N ILE A 104 -4.01 7.34 -11.64
CA ILE A 104 -4.41 6.67 -10.40
C ILE A 104 -3.24 5.88 -9.80
N ALA A 105 -2.55 5.07 -10.62
CA ALA A 105 -1.42 4.27 -10.15
C ALA A 105 -0.31 5.17 -9.60
N ASN A 106 0.06 6.23 -10.33
CA ASN A 106 1.06 7.21 -9.93
C ASN A 106 0.65 7.95 -8.65
N ALA A 107 -0.59 8.44 -8.56
CA ALA A 107 -1.06 9.16 -7.39
C ALA A 107 -1.04 8.31 -6.11
N PHE A 108 -1.16 6.99 -6.22
CA PHE A 108 -1.02 6.05 -5.11
C PHE A 108 0.45 5.81 -4.73
N GLY A 109 1.33 5.59 -5.72
CA GLY A 109 2.77 5.47 -5.49
C GLY A 109 3.37 6.70 -4.80
N GLU A 110 2.91 7.89 -5.18
CA GLU A 110 3.36 9.18 -4.65
C GLU A 110 2.87 9.51 -3.22
N ILE A 111 2.01 8.68 -2.63
CA ILE A 111 1.49 8.95 -1.28
C ILE A 111 2.63 9.07 -0.27
N ILE A 112 3.51 8.08 -0.18
CA ILE A 112 4.57 8.06 0.84
C ILE A 112 5.65 9.10 0.57
N PRO A 113 6.21 9.20 -0.65
CA PRO A 113 7.21 10.24 -0.96
C PRO A 113 6.70 11.65 -0.66
N SER A 114 5.44 11.95 -0.97
CA SER A 114 4.86 13.29 -0.76
C SER A 114 4.68 13.71 0.71
N LEU A 115 4.85 12.81 1.67
CA LEU A 115 4.69 13.11 3.11
C LEU A 115 5.97 13.64 3.76
N ASN A 116 7.12 13.61 3.08
CA ASN A 116 8.40 14.13 3.59
C ASN A 116 8.77 13.60 4.99
N ILE A 117 8.45 12.33 5.27
CA ILE A 117 8.77 11.72 6.56
C ILE A 117 10.27 11.49 6.66
N ILE A 118 10.84 11.93 7.79
CA ILE A 118 12.25 11.76 8.12
C ILE A 118 12.39 10.55 9.07
N PRO A 119 13.03 9.45 8.63
CA PRO A 119 13.29 8.31 9.51
C PRO A 119 14.31 8.68 10.59
N LYS A 120 14.15 8.13 11.79
CA LYS A 120 15.08 8.29 12.93
C LYS A 120 16.21 7.26 12.93
N ASN A 121 16.07 6.17 12.18
CA ASN A 121 17.06 5.10 12.07
C ASN A 121 16.90 4.33 10.74
N GLN A 122 17.87 3.49 10.43
CA GLN A 122 17.91 2.77 9.15
C GLN A 122 16.73 1.79 8.96
N ASN A 123 16.26 1.12 10.01
CA ASN A 123 15.10 0.23 9.91
C ASN A 123 13.83 0.99 9.56
N GLN A 124 13.67 2.22 10.05
CA GLN A 124 12.56 3.08 9.64
C GLN A 124 12.67 3.50 8.16
N ALA A 125 13.89 3.83 7.69
CA ALA A 125 14.13 4.14 6.29
C ALA A 125 13.78 2.96 5.37
N TYR A 126 14.26 1.77 5.69
CA TYR A 126 13.95 0.54 4.95
C TYR A 126 12.46 0.21 4.98
N TRP A 127 11.79 0.44 6.10
CA TRP A 127 10.34 0.26 6.18
C TRP A 127 9.59 1.25 5.29
N LEU A 128 9.93 2.54 5.33
CA LEU A 128 9.31 3.55 4.47
C LEU A 128 9.48 3.21 2.99
N LYS A 129 10.67 2.75 2.58
CA LYS A 129 10.92 2.36 1.19
C LYS A 129 10.18 1.07 0.80
N THR A 130 10.11 0.09 1.69
CA THR A 130 9.31 -1.13 1.47
C THR A 130 7.83 -0.79 1.32
N GLU A 131 7.30 0.09 2.18
CA GLU A 131 5.92 0.57 2.07
C GLU A 131 5.72 1.35 0.77
N HIS A 132 6.67 2.19 0.34
CA HIS A 132 6.58 2.90 -0.94
C HIS A 132 6.34 1.91 -2.10
N TYR A 133 7.12 0.82 -2.17
CA TYR A 133 6.91 -0.23 -3.17
C TYR A 133 5.56 -0.92 -3.05
N TYR A 134 5.12 -1.21 -1.82
CA TYR A 134 3.83 -1.80 -1.59
C TYR A 134 2.69 -0.90 -2.09
N TRP A 135 2.79 0.41 -1.88
CA TRP A 135 1.82 1.41 -2.35
C TRP A 135 1.85 1.59 -3.87
N GLN A 136 3.02 1.51 -4.51
CA GLN A 136 3.12 1.46 -5.97
C GLN A 136 2.38 0.22 -6.52
N ALA A 137 2.67 -0.98 -5.99
CA ALA A 137 2.01 -2.23 -6.41
C ALA A 137 0.49 -2.18 -6.21
N ARG A 138 0.04 -1.63 -5.08
CA ARG A 138 -1.38 -1.39 -4.77
C ARG A 138 -2.02 -0.40 -5.74
N GLY A 139 -1.33 0.68 -6.09
CA GLY A 139 -1.78 1.65 -7.09
C GLY A 139 -1.98 1.04 -8.47
N VAL A 140 -1.02 0.21 -8.92
CA VAL A 140 -1.09 -0.55 -10.18
C VAL A 140 -2.29 -1.49 -10.18
N LEU A 141 -2.45 -2.32 -9.13
CA LEU A 141 -3.56 -3.26 -9.05
C LEU A 141 -4.92 -2.55 -8.96
N LEU A 142 -5.00 -1.41 -8.24
CA LEU A 142 -6.19 -0.58 -8.18
C LEU A 142 -6.56 -0.05 -9.56
N ALA A 143 -5.61 0.53 -10.28
CA ALA A 143 -5.82 1.05 -11.63
C ALA A 143 -6.25 -0.08 -12.61
N TYR A 144 -5.64 -1.26 -12.50
CA TYR A 144 -6.04 -2.45 -13.27
C TYR A 144 -7.50 -2.83 -12.99
N LYS A 145 -7.91 -2.94 -11.73
CA LYS A 145 -9.30 -3.29 -11.38
C LYS A 145 -10.33 -2.24 -11.80
N LEU A 146 -9.91 -1.00 -12.03
CA LEU A 146 -10.79 0.09 -12.47
C LEU A 146 -10.88 0.20 -13.99
N PHE A 147 -9.80 -0.08 -14.73
CA PHE A 147 -9.72 0.23 -16.17
C PHE A 147 -9.27 -0.94 -17.06
N GLY A 148 -8.61 -1.97 -16.53
CA GLY A 148 -8.21 -3.17 -17.28
C GLY A 148 -7.24 -2.89 -18.44
N VAL A 149 -6.38 -1.88 -18.31
CA VAL A 149 -5.52 -1.39 -19.40
C VAL A 149 -4.30 -2.25 -19.67
N ILE A 150 -3.76 -2.89 -18.64
CA ILE A 150 -2.60 -3.79 -18.71
C ILE A 150 -3.06 -5.23 -18.44
N PRO A 151 -2.28 -6.26 -18.82
CA PRO A 151 -2.50 -7.63 -18.36
C PRO A 151 -2.62 -7.70 -16.84
N ASN A 152 -3.31 -8.72 -16.33
CA ASN A 152 -3.55 -8.87 -14.90
C ASN A 152 -2.21 -8.92 -14.14
N PRO A 153 -1.91 -7.92 -13.27
CA PRO A 153 -0.59 -7.80 -12.70
C PRO A 153 -0.29 -8.91 -11.68
N ILE A 154 -1.31 -9.58 -11.13
CA ILE A 154 -1.17 -10.60 -10.08
C ILE A 154 -1.23 -12.05 -10.59
N GLU A 155 -1.44 -12.27 -11.89
CA GLU A 155 -1.29 -13.61 -12.48
C GLU A 155 0.17 -14.08 -12.41
N GLU A 156 0.40 -15.38 -12.55
CA GLU A 156 1.74 -15.99 -12.44
C GLU A 156 2.77 -15.32 -13.35
N GLN A 157 2.36 -14.96 -14.57
CA GLN A 157 3.19 -14.23 -15.54
C GLN A 157 2.97 -12.72 -15.51
N GLY A 158 2.13 -12.20 -14.62
CA GLY A 158 1.92 -10.78 -14.40
C GLY A 158 3.10 -10.13 -13.67
N VAL A 159 3.25 -8.81 -13.83
CA VAL A 159 4.40 -8.06 -13.28
C VAL A 159 4.59 -8.24 -11.78
N LEU A 160 3.52 -8.36 -10.98
CA LEU A 160 3.62 -8.59 -9.55
C LEU A 160 3.75 -10.08 -9.22
N GLY A 161 3.04 -10.95 -9.94
CA GLY A 161 3.09 -12.40 -9.71
C GLY A 161 4.47 -13.02 -9.94
N ARG A 162 5.28 -12.44 -10.85
CA ARG A 162 6.67 -12.86 -11.09
C ARG A 162 7.61 -12.56 -9.92
N TYR A 163 7.31 -11.55 -9.10
CA TYR A 163 8.27 -11.02 -8.11
C TYR A 163 7.81 -11.10 -6.67
N LEU A 164 6.51 -11.21 -6.41
CA LEU A 164 5.98 -11.25 -5.06
C LEU A 164 5.59 -12.68 -4.67
N PRO A 165 5.78 -13.06 -3.41
CA PRO A 165 5.31 -14.35 -2.93
C PRO A 165 3.77 -14.39 -2.93
N LYS A 166 3.21 -15.59 -3.11
CA LYS A 166 1.76 -15.81 -3.26
C LYS A 166 0.91 -15.19 -2.14
N ASN A 167 1.36 -15.28 -0.90
CA ASN A 167 0.64 -14.69 0.24
C ASN A 167 0.56 -13.16 0.15
N LEU A 168 1.63 -12.50 -0.32
CA LEU A 168 1.63 -11.04 -0.50
C LEU A 168 0.71 -10.63 -1.66
N ILE A 169 0.61 -11.45 -2.71
CA ILE A 169 -0.34 -11.26 -3.81
C ILE A 169 -1.78 -11.36 -3.31
N GLU A 170 -2.09 -12.38 -2.51
CA GLU A 170 -3.42 -12.55 -1.89
C GLU A 170 -3.79 -11.36 -0.99
N ASP A 171 -2.85 -10.92 -0.14
CA ASP A 171 -3.02 -9.75 0.72
C ASP A 171 -3.25 -8.47 -0.08
N LEU A 172 -2.46 -8.26 -1.15
CA LEU A 172 -2.58 -7.10 -2.03
C LEU A 172 -3.93 -7.09 -2.77
N ASP A 173 -4.41 -8.25 -3.23
CA ASP A 173 -5.71 -8.38 -3.89
C ASP A 173 -6.86 -8.00 -2.96
N LEU A 174 -6.85 -8.56 -1.74
CA LEU A 174 -7.82 -8.27 -0.69
C LEU A 174 -7.83 -6.79 -0.31
N LEU A 175 -6.67 -6.18 -0.06
CA LEU A 175 -6.58 -4.76 0.27
C LEU A 175 -7.10 -3.89 -0.88
N THR A 176 -6.73 -4.21 -2.11
CA THR A 176 -7.19 -3.44 -3.27
C THR A 176 -8.69 -3.62 -3.52
N ASN A 177 -9.27 -4.77 -3.19
CA ASN A 177 -10.73 -4.96 -3.23
C ASN A 177 -11.45 -4.02 -2.23
N MET A 178 -10.85 -3.79 -1.05
CA MET A 178 -11.35 -2.80 -0.10
C MET A 178 -11.27 -1.38 -0.66
N ASP A 179 -10.17 -1.03 -1.32
CA ASP A 179 -10.01 0.28 -1.97
C ASP A 179 -11.02 0.53 -3.06
N VAL A 180 -11.25 -0.46 -3.92
CA VAL A 180 -12.27 -0.38 -4.97
C VAL A 180 -13.65 -0.16 -4.34
N ALA A 181 -13.99 -0.89 -3.27
CA ALA A 181 -15.26 -0.73 -2.58
C ALA A 181 -15.39 0.66 -1.92
N GLN A 182 -14.34 1.13 -1.26
CA GLN A 182 -14.30 2.46 -0.65
C GLN A 182 -14.43 3.57 -1.69
N LEU A 183 -13.66 3.53 -2.78
CA LEU A 183 -13.71 4.52 -3.85
C LEU A 183 -15.08 4.55 -4.52
N ARG A 184 -15.66 3.38 -4.85
CA ARG A 184 -17.02 3.30 -5.41
C ARG A 184 -18.07 3.91 -4.47
N LEU A 185 -17.93 3.66 -3.17
CA LEU A 185 -18.81 4.25 -2.16
C LEU A 185 -18.63 5.77 -2.05
N LEU A 186 -17.40 6.28 -2.13
CA LEU A 186 -17.11 7.72 -2.13
C LEU A 186 -17.67 8.41 -3.38
N VAL A 187 -17.47 7.84 -4.57
CA VAL A 187 -18.02 8.36 -5.83
C VAL A 187 -19.54 8.45 -5.77
N MET A 188 -20.21 7.39 -5.32
CA MET A 188 -21.68 7.38 -5.21
C MET A 188 -22.19 8.29 -4.09
N GLY A 189 -21.42 8.42 -3.00
CA GLY A 189 -21.76 9.19 -1.82
C GLY A 189 -21.38 10.68 -1.87
N GLU A 190 -20.60 11.12 -2.86
CA GLU A 190 -19.93 12.42 -2.88
C GLU A 190 -20.90 13.60 -2.65
N ARG A 191 -22.05 13.57 -3.32
CA ARG A 191 -23.09 14.61 -3.16
C ARG A 191 -23.56 14.74 -1.70
N HIS A 192 -23.68 13.63 -0.98
CA HIS A 192 -24.10 13.63 0.42
C HIS A 192 -22.99 14.13 1.34
N ILE A 193 -21.74 13.78 1.05
CA ILE A 193 -20.56 14.29 1.75
C ILE A 193 -20.46 15.82 1.59
N LYS A 194 -20.60 16.33 0.36
CA LYS A 194 -20.60 17.78 0.07
C LYS A 194 -21.74 18.51 0.80
N LYS A 195 -22.97 18.00 0.75
CA LYS A 195 -24.10 18.58 1.51
C LYS A 195 -23.85 18.58 3.03
N TRP A 196 -23.25 17.51 3.55
CA TRP A 196 -22.97 17.39 4.99
C TRP A 196 -21.87 18.34 5.45
N THR A 197 -20.79 18.47 4.67
CA THR A 197 -19.68 19.39 4.96
C THR A 197 -20.14 20.85 4.93
N VAL A 198 -20.98 21.25 3.96
CA VAL A 198 -21.64 22.57 3.92
C VAL A 198 -22.47 22.80 5.19
N LYS A 199 -23.33 21.85 5.57
CA LYS A 199 -24.15 21.94 6.79
C LYS A 199 -23.28 22.07 8.06
N LYS A 200 -22.08 21.49 8.05
CA LYS A 200 -21.13 21.51 9.17
C LYS A 200 -20.13 22.66 9.09
N LYS A 201 -20.21 23.53 8.08
CA LYS A 201 -19.23 24.61 7.82
C LYS A 201 -17.80 24.07 7.73
N ILE A 202 -17.63 22.89 7.15
CA ILE A 202 -16.33 22.26 6.93
C ILE A 202 -15.92 22.54 5.48
N PRO A 203 -14.74 23.14 5.20
CA PRO A 203 -14.24 23.31 3.84
C PRO A 203 -14.08 21.96 3.14
N TYR A 204 -14.53 21.87 1.88
CA TYR A 204 -14.34 20.70 1.02
C TYR A 204 -13.38 21.07 -0.12
N PRO A 205 -12.06 20.86 0.05
CA PRO A 205 -11.04 21.35 -0.89
C PRO A 205 -10.83 20.43 -2.09
N PHE A 206 -11.65 19.40 -2.27
CA PHE A 206 -11.46 18.39 -3.31
C PHE A 206 -12.34 18.66 -4.53
N ASN A 207 -11.78 18.48 -5.70
CA ASN A 207 -12.51 18.59 -6.97
C ASN A 207 -13.35 17.35 -7.25
N ASN A 208 -12.90 16.18 -6.77
CA ASN A 208 -13.54 14.89 -7.03
C ASN A 208 -13.31 13.88 -5.89
N ALA A 209 -14.05 12.76 -5.94
CA ALA A 209 -13.95 11.69 -4.95
C ALA A 209 -12.59 10.99 -4.89
N LEU A 210 -11.81 10.97 -5.98
CA LEU A 210 -10.47 10.36 -6.00
C LEU A 210 -9.47 11.18 -5.18
N GLU A 211 -9.53 12.51 -5.25
CA GLU A 211 -8.71 13.38 -4.41
C GLU A 211 -9.03 13.21 -2.92
N LEU A 212 -10.33 13.12 -2.57
CA LEU A 212 -10.76 12.79 -1.20
C LEU A 212 -10.24 11.42 -0.78
N PHE A 213 -10.37 10.41 -1.65
CA PHE A 213 -9.90 9.06 -1.38
C PHE A 213 -8.38 9.04 -1.12
N ARG A 214 -7.59 9.73 -1.94
CA ARG A 214 -6.14 9.87 -1.76
C ARG A 214 -5.80 10.53 -0.42
N GLU A 215 -6.51 11.59 -0.05
CA GLU A 215 -6.28 12.28 1.22
C GLU A 215 -6.59 11.38 2.43
N ILE A 216 -7.66 10.60 2.36
CA ILE A 216 -7.97 9.58 3.38
C ILE A 216 -6.82 8.57 3.51
N GLN A 217 -6.33 8.06 2.38
CA GLN A 217 -5.21 7.11 2.37
C GLN A 217 -3.93 7.71 2.97
N LYS A 218 -3.61 8.97 2.65
CA LYS A 218 -2.48 9.71 3.27
C LYS A 218 -2.61 9.79 4.78
N GLN A 219 -3.78 10.18 5.28
CA GLN A 219 -4.04 10.30 6.71
C GLN A 219 -3.97 8.95 7.42
N ASN A 220 -4.52 7.90 6.80
CA ASN A 220 -4.43 6.54 7.33
C ASN A 220 -2.97 6.08 7.43
N PHE A 221 -2.14 6.35 6.42
CA PHE A 221 -0.71 6.03 6.48
C PHE A 221 0.00 6.81 7.59
N LEU A 222 -0.26 8.11 7.76
CA LEU A 222 0.34 8.90 8.85
C LEU A 222 -0.04 8.36 10.24
N VAL A 223 -1.29 7.93 10.43
CA VAL A 223 -1.71 7.27 11.68
C VAL A 223 -0.95 5.96 11.86
N LEU A 224 -0.81 5.15 10.81
CA LEU A 224 -0.03 3.91 10.86
C LEU A 224 1.45 4.16 11.16
N TRP A 225 2.03 5.25 10.67
CA TRP A 225 3.40 5.66 10.96
C TRP A 225 3.60 6.13 12.41
N GLN A 226 2.64 6.88 12.95
CA GLN A 226 2.68 7.42 14.31
C GLN A 226 2.46 6.35 15.38
N LEU A 227 1.41 5.53 15.19
CA LEU A 227 1.21 4.33 16.01
C LEU A 227 2.35 3.34 15.82
N GLY A 228 2.97 3.48 14.64
CA GLY A 228 4.03 2.86 13.88
C GLY A 228 5.48 2.83 14.32
N PRO A 229 6.36 2.77 13.31
CA PRO A 229 7.79 2.92 13.50
C PRO A 229 8.17 4.20 14.26
N MET A 230 7.37 5.26 14.21
CA MET A 230 7.61 6.50 14.98
C MET A 230 7.29 6.36 16.47
N ASN A 231 6.51 5.35 16.86
CA ASN A 231 6.01 5.20 18.22
C ASN A 231 7.17 5.11 19.22
N SER A 232 7.22 6.13 20.07
CA SER A 232 8.21 6.25 21.15
C SER A 232 7.77 5.57 22.44
N GLU A 233 6.50 5.13 22.53
CA GLU A 233 6.01 4.42 23.70
C GLU A 233 6.69 3.05 23.81
N PRO A 234 6.97 2.57 25.05
CA PRO A 234 7.63 1.30 25.26
C PRO A 234 6.80 0.10 24.75
N TYR A 235 5.48 0.28 24.62
CA TYR A 235 4.56 -0.77 24.21
C TYR A 235 3.64 -0.30 23.07
N TRP A 236 3.81 -0.93 21.93
CA TRP A 236 2.84 -0.91 20.84
C TRP A 236 1.55 -1.64 21.18
N LEU A 237 0.42 -1.27 20.56
CA LEU A 237 -0.86 -2.00 20.68
C LEU A 237 -0.68 -3.48 20.30
N SER A 238 -0.86 -4.40 21.24
CA SER A 238 -0.74 -5.83 20.95
C SER A 238 -1.57 -6.25 19.72
N LYS A 239 -1.14 -7.28 18.98
CA LYS A 239 -1.91 -7.76 17.82
C LYS A 239 -3.37 -8.09 18.20
N ALA A 240 -3.62 -8.56 19.42
CA ALA A 240 -4.96 -8.79 19.95
C ALA A 240 -5.77 -7.48 20.06
N GLN A 241 -5.18 -6.40 20.60
CA GLN A 241 -5.83 -5.08 20.67
C GLN A 241 -6.09 -4.50 19.27
N GLN A 242 -5.16 -4.67 18.32
CA GLN A 242 -5.36 -4.22 16.94
C GLN A 242 -6.55 -4.94 16.29
N LYS A 243 -6.56 -6.28 16.33
CA LYS A 243 -7.68 -7.11 15.84
C LYS A 243 -9.00 -6.72 16.49
N ASP A 244 -8.94 -6.41 17.77
CA ASP A 244 -10.11 -6.01 18.51
C ASP A 244 -10.67 -4.66 18.04
N ASN A 245 -9.81 -3.65 17.94
CA ASN A 245 -10.18 -2.32 17.47
C ASN A 245 -10.83 -2.37 16.09
N ILE A 246 -10.28 -3.17 15.17
CA ILE A 246 -10.83 -3.35 13.82
C ILE A 246 -12.19 -4.06 13.88
N SER A 247 -12.31 -5.11 14.70
CA SER A 247 -13.58 -5.84 14.88
C SER A 247 -14.67 -4.95 15.50
N ALA A 248 -14.31 -4.10 16.47
CA ALA A 248 -15.21 -3.13 17.06
C ALA A 248 -15.67 -2.09 16.03
N ARG A 249 -14.74 -1.56 15.24
CA ARG A 249 -15.04 -0.64 14.13
C ARG A 249 -16.04 -1.24 13.15
N ILE A 250 -15.81 -2.47 12.67
CA ILE A 250 -16.70 -3.17 11.76
C ILE A 250 -18.11 -3.28 12.33
N ARG A 251 -18.25 -3.78 13.57
CA ARG A 251 -19.58 -3.92 14.21
C ARG A 251 -20.28 -2.58 14.37
N LEU A 252 -19.54 -1.52 14.66
CA LEU A 252 -20.10 -0.17 14.79
C LEU A 252 -20.56 0.40 13.44
N LEU A 253 -19.87 0.08 12.35
CA LEU A 253 -20.32 0.39 11.00
C LEU A 253 -21.59 -0.38 10.65
N GLU A 254 -21.65 -1.67 10.99
CA GLU A 254 -22.84 -2.53 10.81
C GLU A 254 -24.00 -2.22 11.75
N LYS A 255 -23.73 -1.48 12.83
CA LYS A 255 -24.67 -1.19 13.92
C LYS A 255 -25.13 -2.44 14.70
N THR A 256 -24.38 -3.53 14.62
CA THR A 256 -24.64 -4.78 15.35
C THR A 256 -24.30 -4.64 16.84
N LYS A 257 -25.28 -4.91 17.72
CA LYS A 257 -25.07 -4.92 19.18
C LYS A 257 -24.13 -6.07 19.60
N TRP A 258 -23.35 -5.88 20.66
CA TRP A 258 -22.61 -7.00 21.28
C TRP A 258 -23.58 -7.88 22.08
N LEU A 259 -23.37 -9.20 22.04
CA LEU A 259 -24.01 -10.10 23.01
C LEU A 259 -23.33 -9.87 24.38
N PRO A 260 -24.11 -9.69 25.46
CA PRO A 260 -23.57 -9.54 26.81
C PRO A 260 -22.87 -10.85 27.21
N GLY A 261 -21.53 -10.83 27.24
CA GLY A 261 -20.72 -12.02 27.54
C GLY A 261 -19.21 -11.76 27.66
N ASN A 262 -18.71 -10.67 27.07
CA ASN A 262 -17.32 -10.24 27.27
C ASN A 262 -17.25 -9.16 28.36
N SER A 263 -16.98 -9.56 29.60
CA SER A 263 -16.87 -8.70 30.79
C SER A 263 -15.78 -7.61 30.69
N LEU A 264 -14.84 -7.75 29.75
CA LEU A 264 -13.72 -6.83 29.55
C LEU A 264 -14.04 -5.61 28.67
N ARG A 265 -15.27 -5.50 28.14
CA ARG A 265 -15.61 -4.40 27.22
C ARG A 265 -16.68 -3.48 27.78
N PRO A 266 -16.57 -2.15 27.54
CA PRO A 266 -17.64 -1.23 27.84
C PRO A 266 -18.93 -1.63 27.10
N PRO A 267 -20.11 -1.32 27.67
CA PRO A 267 -21.40 -1.54 27.01
C PRO A 267 -21.46 -0.90 25.61
N TYR A 268 -22.22 -1.51 24.69
CA TYR A 268 -22.37 -1.03 23.31
C TYR A 268 -22.68 0.48 23.20
N PRO A 269 -23.58 1.08 24.02
CA PRO A 269 -23.83 2.52 23.97
C PRO A 269 -22.58 3.36 24.23
N GLN A 270 -21.72 2.95 25.17
CA GLN A 270 -20.48 3.63 25.51
C GLN A 270 -19.46 3.50 24.37
N MET A 271 -19.23 2.28 23.87
CA MET A 271 -18.35 2.04 22.72
C MET A 271 -18.77 2.82 21.47
N LYS A 272 -20.09 2.93 21.21
CA LYS A 272 -20.62 3.74 20.12
C LYS A 272 -20.31 5.22 20.31
N LYS A 273 -20.47 5.74 21.53
CA LYS A 273 -20.13 7.13 21.87
C LYS A 273 -18.64 7.39 21.67
N ASP A 274 -17.79 6.49 22.15
CA ASP A 274 -16.33 6.60 22.06
C ASP A 274 -15.84 6.52 20.62
N TYR A 275 -16.38 5.60 19.82
CA TYR A 275 -16.06 5.52 18.40
C TYR A 275 -16.53 6.74 17.62
N LEU A 276 -17.71 7.29 17.90
CA LEU A 276 -18.16 8.53 17.27
C LEU A 276 -17.29 9.73 17.68
N LYS A 277 -16.75 9.74 18.90
CA LYS A 277 -15.77 10.73 19.34
C LYS A 277 -14.43 10.55 18.63
N TYR A 278 -13.93 9.31 18.54
CA TYR A 278 -12.73 8.97 17.79
C TYR A 278 -12.83 9.40 16.33
N LEU A 279 -13.93 9.01 15.64
CA LEU A 279 -14.14 9.38 14.25
C LEU A 279 -14.07 10.89 14.07
N LYS A 280 -14.77 11.70 14.88
CA LYS A 280 -14.72 13.16 14.75
C LYS A 280 -13.31 13.76 14.77
N ASN A 281 -12.32 13.05 15.30
CA ASN A 281 -10.93 13.46 15.36
C ASN A 281 -10.06 12.78 14.26
N ALA A 282 -10.61 11.88 13.46
CA ALA A 282 -9.93 11.06 12.46
C ALA A 282 -9.82 11.74 11.08
N GLY A 283 -9.67 13.06 11.03
CA GLY A 283 -9.39 13.78 9.79
C GLY A 283 -10.54 13.73 8.79
N TRP A 284 -10.32 13.25 7.57
CA TRP A 284 -11.35 13.11 6.53
C TRP A 284 -12.15 11.82 6.66
N GLU A 285 -11.67 10.86 7.45
CA GLU A 285 -12.29 9.54 7.63
C GLU A 285 -13.72 9.64 8.20
N ASP A 286 -13.98 10.56 9.13
CA ASP A 286 -15.34 10.79 9.63
C ASP A 286 -16.21 11.61 8.70
N LYS A 287 -15.60 12.55 7.97
CA LYS A 287 -16.30 13.45 7.06
C LYS A 287 -16.97 12.69 5.92
N TRP A 288 -16.48 11.50 5.57
CA TRP A 288 -17.15 10.61 4.63
C TRP A 288 -17.95 9.50 5.32
N LEU A 289 -17.42 8.83 6.36
CA LEU A 289 -18.11 7.71 7.01
C LEU A 289 -19.39 8.13 7.73
N LEU A 290 -19.37 9.23 8.48
CA LEU A 290 -20.52 9.66 9.27
C LEU A 290 -21.75 10.03 8.42
N PRO A 291 -21.64 10.85 7.35
CA PRO A 291 -22.79 11.13 6.50
C PRO A 291 -23.31 9.89 5.80
N LEU A 292 -22.44 9.04 5.23
CA LEU A 292 -22.89 7.86 4.48
C LEU A 292 -23.50 6.79 5.40
N ARG A 293 -22.94 6.61 6.61
CA ARG A 293 -23.50 5.68 7.61
C ARG A 293 -24.91 6.06 8.05
N LYS A 294 -25.29 7.35 8.00
CA LYS A 294 -26.67 7.78 8.32
C LYS A 294 -27.68 7.42 7.24
N LEU A 295 -27.22 7.30 5.99
CA LEU A 295 -28.05 6.97 4.83
C LEU A 295 -28.20 5.46 4.67
N TYR A 296 -27.23 4.68 5.16
CA TYR A 296 -27.30 3.22 5.18
C TYR A 296 -28.61 2.67 5.79
N ASP A 297 -29.24 3.37 6.74
CA ASP A 297 -30.52 2.95 7.36
C ASP A 297 -31.76 3.42 6.61
N LYS A 298 -31.61 4.35 5.66
CA LYS A 298 -32.74 4.92 4.93
C LYS A 298 -32.90 4.16 3.64
N GLU A 299 -33.71 3.10 3.67
CA GLU A 299 -34.19 2.43 2.46
C GLU A 299 -35.20 3.32 1.70
N GLN A 300 -34.78 4.52 1.30
CA GLN A 300 -35.55 5.30 0.35
C GLN A 300 -35.22 4.80 -1.06
N LEU A 301 -36.22 4.81 -1.96
CA LEU A 301 -36.13 4.20 -3.30
C LEU A 301 -34.99 4.76 -4.20
N GLY A 302 -34.34 5.87 -3.84
CA GLY A 302 -33.13 6.39 -4.50
C GLY A 302 -31.79 6.03 -3.84
N GLU A 303 -31.81 5.50 -2.60
CA GLU A 303 -30.61 5.27 -1.78
C GLU A 303 -30.22 3.77 -1.69
N LYS A 304 -31.02 2.87 -2.28
CA LYS A 304 -30.76 1.41 -2.29
C LYS A 304 -29.40 1.05 -2.88
N GLN A 305 -28.96 1.75 -3.93
CA GLN A 305 -27.64 1.52 -4.52
C GLN A 305 -26.51 1.94 -3.58
N LEU A 306 -26.67 3.07 -2.87
CA LEU A 306 -25.69 3.54 -1.89
C LEU A 306 -25.59 2.58 -0.70
N SER A 307 -26.72 2.05 -0.21
CA SER A 307 -26.75 1.04 0.84
C SER A 307 -26.02 -0.25 0.42
N ARG A 308 -26.25 -0.72 -0.82
CA ARG A 308 -25.48 -1.84 -1.39
C ARG A 308 -23.98 -1.56 -1.41
N ARG A 309 -23.55 -0.39 -1.88
CA ARG A 309 -22.12 -0.01 -1.87
C ARG A 309 -21.53 0.07 -0.46
N PHE A 310 -22.31 0.54 0.51
CA PHE A 310 -21.89 0.54 1.91
C PHE A 310 -21.72 -0.88 2.44
N SER A 311 -22.65 -1.79 2.10
CA SER A 311 -22.55 -3.20 2.43
C SER A 311 -21.35 -3.88 1.76
N ASP A 312 -21.07 -3.58 0.49
CA ASP A 312 -19.89 -4.06 -0.23
C ASP A 312 -18.59 -3.61 0.47
N TYR A 313 -18.53 -2.34 0.91
CA TYR A 313 -17.41 -1.81 1.67
C TYR A 313 -17.22 -2.53 3.01
N ILE A 314 -18.29 -2.75 3.78
CA ILE A 314 -18.19 -3.50 5.04
C ILE A 314 -17.75 -4.95 4.79
N LYS A 315 -18.30 -5.61 3.76
CA LYS A 315 -17.97 -7.00 3.41
C LYS A 315 -16.48 -7.14 3.06
N THR A 316 -15.96 -6.24 2.24
CA THR A 316 -14.52 -6.23 1.89
C THR A 316 -13.65 -5.90 3.09
N LEU A 317 -14.02 -4.90 3.91
CA LEU A 317 -13.33 -4.58 5.16
C LEU A 317 -13.28 -5.76 6.14
N LYS A 318 -14.34 -6.56 6.22
CA LYS A 318 -14.36 -7.79 7.01
C LYS A 318 -13.40 -8.84 6.50
N ALA A 319 -13.35 -9.03 5.18
CA ALA A 319 -12.46 -10.00 4.53
C ALA A 319 -10.99 -9.62 4.74
N GLY A 320 -10.64 -8.34 4.60
CA GLY A 320 -9.26 -7.85 4.74
C GLY A 320 -8.89 -7.35 6.14
N LYS A 321 -9.71 -7.59 7.18
CA LYS A 321 -9.48 -7.02 8.51
C LYS A 321 -8.10 -7.36 9.12
N GLU A 322 -7.56 -8.54 8.81
CA GLU A 322 -6.27 -8.99 9.34
C GLU A 322 -5.09 -8.23 8.72
N LEU A 323 -5.28 -7.64 7.53
CA LEU A 323 -4.25 -6.83 6.84
C LEU A 323 -3.97 -5.51 7.56
N HIS A 324 -4.89 -5.05 8.40
CA HIS A 324 -4.69 -3.89 9.25
C HIS A 324 -3.93 -4.21 10.55
N VAL A 325 -3.60 -5.48 10.79
CA VAL A 325 -2.77 -5.89 11.92
C VAL A 325 -1.32 -5.85 11.48
N SER A 326 -0.52 -5.00 12.12
CA SER A 326 0.88 -4.84 11.71
C SER A 326 1.65 -6.16 11.76
N THR A 327 2.42 -6.41 10.70
CA THR A 327 3.30 -7.56 10.62
C THR A 327 4.39 -7.48 11.69
N PHE A 328 4.92 -6.28 11.93
CA PHE A 328 5.92 -5.97 12.94
C PHE A 328 5.30 -5.51 14.26
N GLU A 329 5.92 -5.90 15.37
CA GLU A 329 5.73 -5.24 16.66
C GLU A 329 6.85 -4.21 16.81
N TRP A 330 6.56 -2.92 16.63
CA TRP A 330 7.58 -1.87 16.80
C TRP A 330 7.77 -1.54 18.29
N ARG A 331 9.02 -1.42 18.73
CA ARG A 331 9.38 -1.04 20.11
C ARG A 331 10.56 -0.09 20.06
N GLY A 332 10.40 1.12 20.59
CA GLY A 332 11.46 2.15 20.54
C GLY A 332 11.97 2.42 19.12
N GLY A 333 11.10 2.35 18.12
CA GLY A 333 11.46 2.51 16.70
C GLY A 333 12.24 1.35 16.08
N GLN A 334 12.29 0.17 16.70
CA GLN A 334 12.87 -1.05 16.16
C GLN A 334 11.79 -2.11 15.87
N PRO A 335 11.87 -2.87 14.77
CA PRO A 335 10.86 -3.87 14.44
C PRO A 335 11.16 -5.22 15.09
N TYR A 336 10.10 -5.90 15.56
CA TYR A 336 10.17 -7.24 16.12
C TYR A 336 9.12 -8.15 15.45
N LYS A 337 9.39 -9.46 15.41
CA LYS A 337 8.44 -10.49 14.97
C LYS A 337 8.44 -11.65 15.95
N LYS A 338 7.34 -12.41 15.99
CA LYS A 338 7.27 -13.70 16.70
C LYS A 338 7.82 -14.82 15.82
N ARG A 339 8.70 -15.65 16.36
CA ARG A 339 9.06 -16.95 15.75
C ARG A 339 7.95 -17.97 15.98
N ALA A 340 8.04 -19.10 15.28
CA ALA A 340 7.22 -20.29 15.53
C ALA A 340 7.28 -20.76 16.99
N SER A 341 8.38 -20.48 17.71
CA SER A 341 8.58 -20.80 19.13
C SER A 341 7.93 -19.81 20.12
N ASN A 342 7.02 -18.93 19.67
CA ASN A 342 6.39 -17.85 20.44
C ASN A 342 7.33 -16.77 21.01
N LYS A 343 8.65 -16.92 20.86
CA LYS A 343 9.63 -15.90 21.24
C LYS A 343 9.55 -14.72 20.27
N VAL A 344 9.50 -13.51 20.83
CA VAL A 344 9.59 -12.26 20.06
C VAL A 344 11.06 -11.90 19.91
N GLU A 345 11.51 -11.71 18.67
CA GLU A 345 12.90 -11.35 18.36
C GLU A 345 12.95 -10.14 17.42
N ARG A 346 14.05 -9.41 17.48
CA ARG A 346 14.29 -8.23 16.65
C ARG A 346 14.49 -8.67 15.20
N VAL A 347 14.01 -7.85 14.29
CA VAL A 347 14.19 -7.99 12.85
C VAL A 347 14.91 -6.74 12.36
N GLU A 348 15.76 -6.88 11.36
CA GLU A 348 16.48 -5.78 10.74
C GLU A 348 16.29 -5.82 9.24
N GLY A 349 16.18 -4.63 8.64
CA GLY A 349 16.23 -4.50 7.19
C GLY A 349 17.69 -4.55 6.74
N VAL A 350 17.96 -5.26 5.67
CA VAL A 350 19.26 -5.33 5.01
C VAL A 350 19.09 -5.16 3.51
N ILE A 351 20.14 -4.71 2.84
CA ILE A 351 20.18 -4.61 1.38
C ILE A 351 20.98 -5.80 0.87
N ASP A 352 20.38 -6.57 -0.04
CA ASP A 352 21.07 -7.68 -0.68
C ASP A 352 22.00 -7.19 -1.82
N PRO A 353 22.86 -8.06 -2.37
CA PRO A 353 23.74 -7.66 -3.46
C PRO A 353 23.01 -7.12 -4.69
N LEU A 354 21.75 -7.50 -4.93
CA LEU A 354 20.95 -7.02 -6.06
C LEU A 354 20.21 -5.71 -5.75
N GLY A 355 20.33 -5.17 -4.53
CA GLY A 355 19.72 -3.92 -4.10
C GLY A 355 18.30 -4.06 -3.52
N TYR A 356 17.82 -5.29 -3.28
CA TYR A 356 16.55 -5.53 -2.61
C TYR A 356 16.65 -5.30 -1.11
N ILE A 357 15.57 -4.76 -0.53
CA ILE A 357 15.43 -4.65 0.91
C ILE A 357 14.82 -5.95 1.45
N LEU A 358 15.58 -6.66 2.28
CA LEU A 358 15.17 -7.91 2.94
C LEU A 358 15.03 -7.69 4.45
N TRP A 359 14.11 -8.41 5.08
CA TRP A 359 13.89 -8.34 6.53
C TRP A 359 14.34 -9.63 7.20
N LEU A 360 15.47 -9.58 7.90
CA LEU A 360 16.13 -10.73 8.51
C LEU A 360 16.07 -10.68 10.05
N TRP A 361 16.10 -11.85 10.68
CA TRP A 361 16.24 -11.95 12.13
C TRP A 361 17.63 -11.46 12.56
N ALA A 362 17.68 -10.61 13.58
CA ALA A 362 18.93 -10.09 14.15
C ALA A 362 19.66 -11.12 15.01
#